data_AF-A0A7Y3C0N1-F1
#
_entry.id   AF-A0A7Y3C0N1-F1
#
_cell.length_a   1.000
_cell.length_b   1.000
_cell.length_c   1.000
_cell.angle_alpha   90.00
_cell.angle_beta   90.00
_cell.angle_gamma   90.00
#
_symmetry.space_group_name_H-M   'P 1'
#
loop_
_entity.id
_entity.type
_entity.pdbx_description
1 polymer ?
#
loop_
_entity_poly.entity_id
_entity_poly.type
_entity_poly.pdbx_seq_one_letter_code
_entity_poly.pdbx_strand_id
1 'polypeptide(L)'
;IPHLEAVPGDNVRREIARALARASSGGARATVLRALGVQMPPPHRHIVRAALDGALLGWATDDLAAWAGWTRAHLSVRLKEQGLPSAGSLLLWARLLHASQWLSESGRSAESVSRQLGYSNGAVFRRALRNYVGATPTAVAQRGGLDYTLGLFLDECGLGDSVRDTLSVA
;
A
#
# COMPACT_ATOMS: atom_id res chain seq x y z
N ILE A 1 -5.96 29.54 -24.14
CA ILE A 1 -6.34 28.32 -23.39
C ILE A 1 -5.58 28.35 -22.07
N PRO A 2 -6.20 28.57 -20.90
CA PRO A 2 -5.46 28.67 -19.65
C PRO A 2 -5.25 27.28 -19.03
N HIS A 3 -4.00 26.94 -18.73
CA HIS A 3 -3.65 25.79 -17.89
C HIS A 3 -3.61 26.25 -16.44
N LEU A 4 -4.44 25.64 -15.60
CA LEU A 4 -4.48 25.85 -14.15
C LEU A 4 -3.12 25.58 -13.53
N GLU A 5 -2.40 26.63 -13.12
CA GLU A 5 -1.36 26.53 -12.11
C GLU A 5 -2.01 26.04 -10.82
N ALA A 6 -1.55 24.90 -10.32
CA ALA A 6 -1.98 24.37 -9.03
C ALA A 6 -1.72 25.43 -7.95
N VAL A 7 -2.75 25.83 -7.23
CA VAL A 7 -2.69 26.81 -6.14
C VAL A 7 -1.54 26.42 -5.18
N PRO A 8 -0.53 27.28 -4.94
CA PRO A 8 0.66 26.95 -4.16
C PRO A 8 0.36 26.38 -2.77
N GLY A 9 -0.72 26.84 -2.15
CA GLY A 9 -1.19 26.36 -0.84
C GLY A 9 -1.68 24.91 -0.84
N ASP A 10 -2.20 24.40 -1.95
CA ASP A 10 -2.67 23.01 -2.05
C ASP A 10 -1.51 22.01 -2.12
N ASN A 11 -0.37 22.41 -2.68
CA ASN A 11 0.81 21.55 -2.69
C ASN A 11 1.41 21.41 -1.29
N VAL A 12 1.53 22.53 -0.55
CA VAL A 12 2.02 22.52 0.84
C VAL A 12 1.09 21.72 1.75
N ARG A 13 -0.24 21.92 1.65
CA ARG A 13 -1.21 21.13 2.42
C ARG A 13 -1.13 19.64 2.10
N ARG A 14 -0.95 19.28 0.83
CA ARG A 14 -0.76 17.88 0.42
C ARG A 14 0.54 17.29 0.96
N GLU A 15 1.65 18.03 0.94
CA GLU A 15 2.91 17.56 1.50
C GLU A 15 2.87 17.43 3.02
N ILE A 16 2.23 18.37 3.74
CA ILE A 16 2.01 18.24 5.19
C ILE A 16 1.13 17.04 5.50
N ALA A 17 0.02 16.87 4.77
CA ALA A 17 -0.86 15.73 4.94
C ALA A 17 -0.14 14.40 4.67
N ARG A 18 0.73 14.34 3.65
CA ARG A 18 1.59 13.19 3.36
C ARG A 18 2.62 12.96 4.45
N ALA A 19 3.23 14.01 5.00
CA ALA A 19 4.18 13.91 6.09
C ALA A 19 3.53 13.38 7.38
N LEU A 20 2.34 13.88 7.73
CA LEU A 20 1.55 13.38 8.87
C LEU A 20 1.10 11.93 8.66
N ALA A 21 0.63 11.61 7.45
CA ALA A 21 0.33 10.25 7.03
C ALA A 21 1.53 9.31 7.25
N ARG A 22 2.73 9.71 6.84
CA ARG A 22 3.97 8.94 7.06
C ARG A 22 4.28 8.74 8.54
N ALA A 23 4.10 9.77 9.37
CA ALA A 23 4.32 9.68 10.81
C ALA A 23 3.34 8.69 11.49
N SER A 24 2.07 8.64 11.06
CA SER A 24 1.07 7.69 11.56
C SER A 24 1.19 6.28 10.94
N SER A 25 1.80 6.15 9.76
CA SER A 25 1.91 4.90 9.00
C SER A 25 2.95 3.90 9.50
N GLY A 26 3.68 4.23 10.59
CA GLY A 26 4.65 3.31 11.20
C GLY A 26 4.05 1.94 11.52
N GLY A 27 2.76 1.89 11.90
CA GLY A 27 2.03 0.65 12.17
C GLY A 27 1.93 -0.28 10.96
N ALA A 28 1.43 0.22 9.82
CA ALA A 28 1.25 -0.61 8.62
C ALA A 28 2.56 -1.22 8.13
N ARG A 29 3.63 -0.42 8.06
CA ARG A 29 4.94 -0.91 7.65
C ARG A 29 5.49 -1.97 8.61
N ALA A 30 5.42 -1.71 9.92
CA ALA A 30 5.93 -2.65 10.92
C ALA A 30 5.17 -3.98 10.91
N THR A 31 3.85 -3.95 10.81
CA THR A 31 3.00 -5.15 10.74
C THR A 31 3.29 -5.98 9.49
N VAL A 32 3.34 -5.34 8.31
CA VAL A 32 3.62 -6.02 7.03
C VAL A 32 5.02 -6.66 7.06
N LEU A 33 6.05 -5.91 7.47
CA LEU A 33 7.42 -6.43 7.52
C LEU A 33 7.60 -7.54 8.57
N ARG A 34 6.83 -7.51 9.66
CA ARG A 34 6.82 -8.60 10.64
C ARG A 34 6.21 -9.88 10.05
N ALA A 35 5.07 -9.76 9.39
CA ALA A 35 4.41 -10.91 8.75
C ALA A 35 5.27 -11.54 7.64
N LEU A 36 5.86 -10.72 6.76
CA LEU A 36 6.83 -11.18 5.77
C LEU A 36 8.12 -11.67 6.41
N GLY A 37 8.46 -11.14 7.58
CA GLY A 37 9.63 -11.51 8.36
C GLY A 37 9.66 -12.98 8.77
N VAL A 38 8.48 -13.58 8.92
CA VAL A 38 8.32 -15.01 9.20
C VAL A 38 8.55 -15.86 7.95
N GLN A 39 8.30 -15.32 6.75
CA GLN A 39 8.09 -16.12 5.54
C GLN A 39 9.05 -15.83 4.37
N MET A 40 9.78 -14.71 4.37
CA MET A 40 10.62 -14.29 3.25
C MET A 40 12.09 -14.02 3.63
N PRO A 41 13.07 -14.28 2.76
CA PRO A 41 14.47 -13.87 2.95
C PRO A 41 14.66 -12.33 3.04
N PRO A 42 15.72 -11.83 3.71
CA PRO A 42 15.97 -10.39 3.90
C PRO A 42 16.00 -9.51 2.64
N PRO A 43 16.51 -9.95 1.46
CA PRO A 43 16.52 -9.12 0.25
C PRO A 43 15.13 -8.72 -0.24
N HIS A 44 14.14 -9.62 -0.13
CA HIS A 44 12.77 -9.34 -0.59
C HIS A 44 12.03 -8.38 0.35
N ARG A 45 12.37 -8.41 1.64
CA ARG A 45 11.81 -7.47 2.62
C ARG A 45 12.23 -6.02 2.32
N HIS A 46 13.43 -5.82 1.76
CA HIS A 46 13.92 -4.49 1.42
C HIS A 46 13.09 -3.83 0.32
N ILE A 47 12.70 -4.57 -0.71
CA ILE A 47 11.92 -4.01 -1.81
C ILE A 47 10.46 -3.78 -1.43
N VAL A 48 9.88 -4.65 -0.59
CA VAL A 48 8.53 -4.42 -0.04
C VAL A 48 8.53 -3.21 0.91
N ARG A 49 9.55 -3.07 1.76
CA ARG A 49 9.73 -1.86 2.59
C ARG A 49 9.81 -0.60 1.73
N ALA A 50 10.64 -0.63 0.69
CA ALA A 50 10.78 0.50 -0.23
C ALA A 50 9.46 0.84 -0.94
N ALA A 51 8.68 -0.16 -1.34
CA ALA A 51 7.36 0.07 -1.92
C ALA A 51 6.37 0.67 -0.91
N LEU A 52 6.39 0.23 0.35
CA LEU A 52 5.56 0.77 1.43
C LEU A 52 5.87 2.24 1.72
N ASP A 53 7.15 2.60 1.78
CA ASP A 53 7.59 3.98 2.00
C ASP A 53 7.33 4.83 0.74
N GLY A 54 7.68 4.31 -0.44
CA GLY A 54 7.50 4.93 -1.74
C GLY A 54 6.03 5.23 -2.09
N ALA A 55 5.11 4.36 -1.70
CA ALA A 55 3.68 4.58 -1.88
C ALA A 55 3.19 5.89 -1.23
N LEU A 56 3.73 6.26 -0.07
CA LEU A 56 3.42 7.51 0.63
C LEU A 56 4.16 8.72 0.06
N LEU A 57 5.20 8.49 -0.74
CA LEU A 57 5.90 9.51 -1.53
C LEU A 57 5.25 9.71 -2.90
N GLY A 58 4.26 8.89 -3.26
CA GLY A 58 3.61 8.94 -4.57
C GLY A 58 4.43 8.28 -5.68
N TRP A 59 5.38 7.40 -5.34
CA TRP A 59 6.23 6.71 -6.32
C TRP A 59 5.41 5.98 -7.40
N ALA A 60 5.84 6.18 -8.64
CA ALA A 60 5.47 5.38 -9.78
C ALA A 60 6.36 4.14 -9.87
N THR A 61 6.06 3.27 -10.83
CA THR A 61 6.82 2.03 -11.02
C THR A 61 8.28 2.30 -11.36
N ASP A 62 8.56 3.38 -12.10
CA ASP A 62 9.92 3.75 -12.51
C ASP A 62 10.76 4.22 -11.32
N ASP A 63 10.17 4.89 -10.31
CA ASP A 63 10.87 5.29 -9.10
C ASP A 63 11.32 4.07 -8.28
N LEU A 64 10.45 3.07 -8.13
CA LEU A 64 10.78 1.83 -7.42
C LEU A 64 11.85 1.02 -8.18
N ALA A 65 11.79 1.02 -9.51
CA ALA A 65 12.78 0.37 -10.35
C ALA A 65 14.15 1.06 -10.25
N ALA A 66 14.16 2.39 -10.34
CA ALA A 66 15.37 3.20 -10.16
C ALA A 66 15.99 3.00 -8.77
N TRP A 67 15.17 2.98 -7.71
CA TRP A 67 15.63 2.68 -6.35
C TRP A 67 16.29 1.30 -6.25
N ALA A 68 15.75 0.31 -6.96
CA ALA A 68 16.31 -1.04 -7.02
C ALA A 68 17.50 -1.19 -8.00
N GLY A 69 17.87 -0.13 -8.74
CA GLY A 69 18.93 -0.15 -9.75
C GLY A 69 18.56 -0.92 -11.02
N TRP A 70 17.27 -1.12 -11.31
CA TRP A 70 16.79 -1.93 -12.42
C TRP A 70 15.85 -1.17 -13.36
N THR A 71 15.63 -1.71 -14.56
CA THR A 71 14.53 -1.26 -15.42
C THR A 71 13.19 -1.75 -14.88
N ARG A 72 12.09 -1.05 -15.22
CA ARG A 72 10.73 -1.45 -14.83
C ARG A 72 10.38 -2.90 -15.21
N ALA A 73 10.73 -3.29 -16.42
CA ALA A 73 10.47 -4.64 -16.94
C ALA A 73 11.27 -5.68 -16.16
N HIS A 74 12.58 -5.43 -15.98
CA HIS A 74 13.44 -6.33 -15.23
C HIS A 74 12.97 -6.48 -13.78
N LEU A 75 12.66 -5.38 -13.09
CA LEU A 75 12.11 -5.42 -11.74
C LEU A 75 10.82 -6.25 -11.66
N SER A 76 9.89 -6.05 -12.59
CA SER A 76 8.62 -6.78 -12.56
C SER A 76 8.79 -8.27 -12.77
N VAL A 77 9.74 -8.69 -13.62
CA VAL A 77 10.09 -10.11 -13.81
C VAL A 77 10.71 -10.67 -12.53
N ARG A 78 11.71 -9.98 -11.96
CA ARG A 78 12.39 -10.41 -10.74
C ARG A 78 11.44 -10.52 -9.55
N LEU A 79 10.48 -9.62 -9.40
CA LEU A 79 9.47 -9.70 -8.34
C LEU A 79 8.59 -10.96 -8.50
N LYS A 80 8.09 -11.20 -9.71
CA LYS A 80 7.26 -12.39 -10.00
C LYS A 80 8.00 -13.70 -9.77
N GLU A 81 9.28 -13.78 -10.17
CA GLU A 81 10.14 -14.95 -9.89
C GLU A 81 10.26 -15.25 -8.39
N GLN A 82 10.06 -14.24 -7.53
CA GLN A 82 10.14 -14.35 -6.09
C GLN A 82 8.77 -14.47 -5.41
N GLY A 83 7.70 -14.74 -6.18
CA GLY A 83 6.33 -14.84 -5.67
C GLY A 83 5.72 -13.50 -5.27
N LEU A 84 6.37 -12.38 -5.57
CA LEU A 84 5.82 -11.04 -5.30
C LEU A 84 5.00 -10.53 -6.49
N PRO A 85 4.01 -9.64 -6.25
CA PRO A 85 3.31 -8.95 -7.32
C PRO A 85 4.27 -8.13 -8.20
N SER A 86 3.84 -7.83 -9.43
CA SER A 86 4.57 -6.90 -10.30
C SER A 86 4.83 -5.56 -9.60
N ALA A 87 5.86 -4.81 -10.03
CA ALA A 87 6.25 -3.57 -9.35
C ALA A 87 5.11 -2.55 -9.22
N GLY A 88 4.27 -2.42 -10.26
CA GLY A 88 3.08 -1.56 -10.21
C GLY A 88 2.02 -2.06 -9.24
N SER A 89 1.76 -3.38 -9.26
CA SER A 89 0.84 -4.03 -8.32
C SER A 89 1.32 -3.93 -6.88
N LEU A 90 2.63 -4.06 -6.64
CA LEU A 90 3.24 -3.96 -5.31
C LEU A 90 3.07 -2.56 -4.72
N LEU A 91 3.29 -1.50 -5.52
CA LEU A 91 3.03 -0.13 -5.10
C LEU A 91 1.54 0.12 -4.84
N LEU A 92 0.64 -0.54 -5.59
CA LEU A 92 -0.79 -0.44 -5.32
C LEU A 92 -1.15 -1.13 -4.01
N TRP A 93 -0.70 -2.36 -3.79
CA TRP A 93 -0.86 -3.09 -2.53
C TRP A 93 -0.34 -2.29 -1.34
N ALA A 94 0.85 -1.70 -1.47
CA ALA A 94 1.41 -0.80 -0.46
C ALA A 94 0.46 0.37 -0.12
N ARG A 95 -0.14 1.02 -1.12
CA ARG A 95 -1.16 2.07 -0.88
C ARG A 95 -2.39 1.53 -0.17
N LEU A 96 -2.87 0.34 -0.54
CA LEU A 96 -4.07 -0.26 0.05
C LEU A 96 -3.84 -0.74 1.49
N LEU A 97 -2.65 -1.21 1.82
CA LEU A 97 -2.27 -1.57 3.19
C LEU A 97 -2.29 -0.33 4.10
N HIS A 98 -1.67 0.78 3.66
CA HIS A 98 -1.78 2.06 4.38
C HIS A 98 -3.22 2.57 4.46
N ALA A 99 -3.97 2.47 3.36
CA ALA A 99 -5.39 2.86 3.35
C ALA A 99 -6.19 2.12 4.42
N SER A 100 -5.98 0.81 4.54
CA SER A 100 -6.76 -0.06 5.40
C SER A 100 -6.43 0.14 6.88
N GLN A 101 -5.16 0.46 7.18
CA GLN A 101 -4.77 0.96 8.50
C GLN A 101 -5.52 2.25 8.84
N TRP A 102 -5.49 3.26 7.95
CA TRP A 102 -6.11 4.55 8.21
C TRP A 102 -7.64 4.48 8.25
N LEU A 103 -8.26 3.59 7.46
CA LEU A 103 -9.71 3.38 7.49
C LEU A 103 -10.19 2.81 8.84
N SER A 104 -9.30 2.19 9.60
CA SER A 104 -9.59 1.63 10.93
C SER A 104 -9.40 2.65 12.04
N GLU A 105 -8.77 3.80 11.75
CA GLU A 105 -8.63 4.90 12.70
C GLU A 105 -9.96 5.67 12.82
N SER A 106 -10.43 5.84 14.06
CA SER A 106 -11.63 6.62 14.35
C SER A 106 -11.49 8.06 13.83
N GLY A 107 -12.49 8.52 13.09
CA GLY A 107 -12.55 9.88 12.56
C GLY A 107 -11.95 10.08 11.16
N ARG A 108 -11.36 9.06 10.52
CA ARG A 108 -10.92 9.17 9.11
C ARG A 108 -12.01 8.71 8.15
N SER A 109 -12.39 9.58 7.22
CA SER A 109 -13.29 9.23 6.11
C SER A 109 -12.54 8.63 4.93
N ALA A 110 -13.21 7.77 4.15
CA ALA A 110 -12.65 7.22 2.92
C ALA A 110 -12.23 8.31 1.91
N GLU A 111 -12.95 9.44 1.91
CA GLU A 111 -12.63 10.62 1.10
C GLU A 111 -11.28 11.23 1.50
N SER A 112 -11.04 11.35 2.81
CA SER A 112 -9.79 11.87 3.37
C SER A 112 -8.62 10.93 3.06
N VAL A 113 -8.81 9.62 3.27
CA VAL A 113 -7.81 8.58 2.96
C VAL A 113 -7.44 8.61 1.48
N SER A 114 -8.43 8.67 0.58
CA SER A 114 -8.21 8.76 -0.86
C SER A 114 -7.31 9.94 -1.23
N ARG A 115 -7.58 11.14 -0.69
CA ARG A 115 -6.79 12.34 -0.98
C ARG A 115 -5.36 12.24 -0.45
N GLN A 116 -5.18 11.72 0.76
CA GLN A 116 -3.87 11.56 1.38
C GLN A 116 -2.97 10.59 0.61
N LEU A 117 -3.55 9.54 0.02
CA LEU A 117 -2.84 8.58 -0.85
C LEU A 117 -2.59 9.09 -2.28
N GLY A 118 -3.05 10.30 -2.60
CA GLY A 118 -2.82 10.92 -3.90
C GLY A 118 -3.73 10.43 -5.03
N TYR A 119 -4.85 9.77 -4.71
CA TYR A 119 -5.86 9.48 -5.73
C TYR A 119 -6.54 10.77 -6.19
N SER A 120 -6.85 10.84 -7.49
CA SER A 120 -7.54 11.99 -8.08
C SER A 120 -8.93 12.23 -7.48
N ASN A 121 -9.63 11.15 -7.09
CA ASN A 121 -10.90 11.21 -6.36
C ASN A 121 -11.21 9.90 -5.63
N GLY A 122 -12.22 9.95 -4.75
CA GLY A 122 -12.67 8.81 -3.96
C GLY A 122 -13.22 7.63 -4.78
N ALA A 123 -13.73 7.85 -5.99
CA ALA A 123 -14.24 6.77 -6.83
C ALA A 123 -13.10 5.88 -7.37
N VAL A 124 -11.98 6.49 -7.79
CA VAL A 124 -10.78 5.75 -8.22
C VAL A 124 -10.23 4.91 -7.06
N PHE A 125 -10.15 5.48 -5.86
CA PHE A 125 -9.75 4.75 -4.66
C PHE A 125 -10.67 3.56 -4.35
N ARG A 126 -11.99 3.80 -4.29
CA ARG A 126 -12.97 2.73 -4.01
C ARG A 126 -12.91 1.61 -5.05
N ARG A 127 -12.70 1.95 -6.33
CA ARG A 127 -12.52 0.96 -7.41
C ARG A 127 -11.25 0.14 -7.22
N ALA A 128 -10.12 0.77 -6.91
CA ALA A 128 -8.87 0.06 -6.63
C ALA A 128 -9.02 -0.89 -5.43
N LEU A 129 -9.62 -0.40 -4.33
CA LEU A 129 -9.89 -1.20 -3.13
C LEU A 129 -10.81 -2.38 -3.46
N ARG A 130 -11.89 -2.16 -4.20
CA ARG A 130 -12.81 -3.26 -4.59
C ARG A 130 -12.14 -4.29 -5.49
N ASN A 131 -11.28 -3.87 -6.41
CA ASN A 131 -10.63 -4.77 -7.36
C ASN A 131 -9.58 -5.68 -6.70
N TYR A 132 -8.84 -5.17 -5.72
CA TYR A 132 -7.73 -5.89 -5.09
C TYR A 132 -8.13 -6.53 -3.75
N VAL A 133 -8.96 -5.84 -2.96
CA VAL A 133 -9.35 -6.24 -1.60
C VAL A 133 -10.75 -6.88 -1.57
N GLY A 134 -11.52 -6.75 -2.66
CA GLY A 134 -12.88 -7.31 -2.77
C GLY A 134 -13.93 -6.62 -1.89
N ALA A 135 -13.59 -5.51 -1.23
CA ALA A 135 -14.41 -4.89 -0.20
C ALA A 135 -14.51 -3.36 -0.35
N THR A 136 -15.57 -2.78 0.22
CA THR A 136 -15.73 -1.32 0.34
C THR A 136 -14.90 -0.78 1.51
N PRO A 137 -14.57 0.52 1.56
CA PRO A 137 -13.80 1.09 2.67
C PRO A 137 -14.39 0.78 4.06
N THR A 138 -15.71 0.87 4.20
CA THR A 138 -16.42 0.55 5.45
C THR A 138 -16.30 -0.94 5.80
N ALA A 139 -16.46 -1.83 4.82
CA ALA A 139 -16.33 -3.26 5.06
C ALA A 139 -14.89 -3.65 5.44
N VAL A 140 -13.88 -3.00 4.85
CA VAL A 140 -12.47 -3.20 5.23
C VAL A 140 -12.26 -2.82 6.70
N ALA A 141 -12.71 -1.64 7.12
CA ALA A 141 -12.60 -1.21 8.52
C ALA A 141 -13.29 -2.19 9.49
N GLN A 142 -14.48 -2.69 9.13
CA GLN A 142 -15.23 -3.66 9.94
C GLN A 142 -14.59 -5.05 10.00
N ARG A 143 -13.80 -5.43 8.99
CA ARG A 143 -13.16 -6.76 8.89
C ARG A 143 -11.77 -6.82 9.53
N GLY A 144 -11.36 -5.80 10.28
CA GLY A 144 -10.02 -5.72 10.89
C GLY A 144 -8.99 -4.95 10.05
N GLY A 145 -9.43 -4.26 9.00
CA GLY A 145 -8.65 -3.23 8.33
C GLY A 145 -7.36 -3.73 7.70
N LEU A 146 -6.24 -3.35 8.31
CA LEU A 146 -4.91 -3.74 7.86
C LEU A 146 -4.74 -5.26 7.88
N ASP A 147 -5.17 -5.95 8.93
CA ASP A 147 -4.93 -7.39 9.08
C ASP A 147 -5.66 -8.20 7.99
N TYR A 148 -6.91 -7.81 7.70
CA TYR A 148 -7.67 -8.38 6.59
C TYR A 148 -6.99 -8.15 5.23
N THR A 149 -6.50 -6.94 4.99
CA THR A 149 -5.85 -6.59 3.72
C THR A 149 -4.47 -7.24 3.60
N LEU A 150 -3.77 -7.41 4.71
CA LEU A 150 -2.49 -8.12 4.78
C LEU A 150 -2.68 -9.60 4.48
N GLY A 151 -3.72 -10.25 5.00
CA GLY A 151 -4.06 -11.63 4.62
C GLY A 151 -4.23 -11.79 3.11
N LEU A 152 -4.99 -10.90 2.47
CA LEU A 152 -5.17 -10.93 1.01
C LEU A 152 -3.87 -10.66 0.23
N PHE A 153 -3.02 -9.76 0.73
CA PHE A 153 -1.71 -9.52 0.12
C PHE A 153 -0.79 -10.74 0.25
N LEU A 154 -0.83 -11.45 1.38
CA LEU A 154 -0.07 -12.68 1.57
C LEU A 154 -0.62 -13.81 0.68
N ASP A 155 -1.94 -13.95 0.56
CA ASP A 155 -2.58 -14.86 -0.39
C ASP A 155 -2.14 -14.58 -1.84
N GLU A 156 -2.11 -13.31 -2.27
CA GLU A 156 -1.60 -12.89 -3.58
C GLU A 156 -0.12 -13.25 -3.78
N CYS A 157 0.69 -13.21 -2.71
CA CYS A 157 2.09 -13.63 -2.76
C CYS A 157 2.27 -15.16 -2.71
N GLY A 158 1.18 -15.95 -2.66
CA GLY A 158 1.25 -17.40 -2.45
C GLY A 158 1.68 -17.81 -1.04
N LEU A 159 1.58 -16.89 -0.06
CA LEU A 159 1.98 -17.05 1.34
C LEU A 159 0.78 -17.27 2.28
N GLY A 160 -0.42 -17.41 1.72
CA GLY A 160 -1.70 -17.42 2.42
C GLY A 160 -1.95 -18.61 3.35
N ASP A 161 -1.48 -19.79 2.97
CA ASP A 161 -1.80 -21.03 3.68
C ASP A 161 -1.21 -21.08 5.10
N SER A 162 -0.06 -20.42 5.33
CA SER A 162 0.57 -20.36 6.67
C SER A 162 -0.11 -19.39 7.64
N VAL A 163 -0.86 -18.40 7.13
CA VAL A 163 -1.53 -17.37 7.95
C VAL A 163 -2.83 -17.91 8.54
N ARG A 164 -3.57 -18.74 7.78
CA ARG A 164 -4.78 -19.41 8.30
C ARG A 164 -4.45 -20.38 9.42
N ASP A 165 -3.35 -21.11 9.31
CA ASP A 165 -2.87 -22.00 10.38
C ASP A 165 -2.45 -21.24 11.63
N THR A 166 -1.82 -20.06 11.48
CA THR A 166 -1.39 -19.26 12.64
C THR A 166 -2.56 -18.52 13.31
N LEU A 167 -3.57 -18.08 12.54
CA LEU A 167 -4.75 -17.38 13.05
C LEU A 167 -5.85 -18.32 13.57
N SER A 168 -5.85 -19.60 13.19
CA SER A 168 -6.78 -20.59 13.75
C SER A 168 -6.36 -21.13 15.12
N VAL A 169 -5.17 -20.77 15.61
CA VAL A 169 -4.59 -21.24 16.89
C VAL A 169 -4.61 -20.15 17.97
N ALA A 170 -5.11 -18.95 17.67
CA ALA A 170 -5.26 -17.83 18.61
C ALA A 170 -6.74 -17.58 18.94
#